data_AF-A0A0G9HA46-F1
#
_entry.id   AF-A0A0G9HA46-F1
#
_cell.length_a   1.000
_cell.length_b   1.000
_cell.length_c   1.000
_cell.angle_alpha   90.00
_cell.angle_beta   90.00
_cell.angle_gamma   90.00
#
_symmetry.space_group_name_H-M   'P 1'
#
loop_
_entity.id
_entity.type
_entity.pdbx_description
1 polymer ?
#
loop_
_entity_poly.entity_id
_entity_poly.type
_entity_poly.pdbx_seq_one_letter_code
_entity_poly.pdbx_strand_id
1 'polypeptide(L)'
;MAEPKHAGPALVGPHEPPGDAPRADILFTAPFVVIQTATAAGYGLWMVLGISLTLGVYPDGRGEVLVPLSIGLVFVSLGLIATCLRLAFAPDWHGWNPAKRMMPTIEGLVAMVNYLPMLALAGLARGENDFWATRLAGAILALCTLATLVYTARSAARRLLPAVAALANARPLGRTVSALFAGGLWLWLCIALQSETAIDPPTPWRLGLLAVALALGIVEGMRWRALRQLAEERGVAERFTTGGGAARLLIGRVGVAVLSVGLPCLLLVSHPAGRLLAPAAGLAALSCVIGQCLEQRLYGRAYAQLVAA
;
A
#
# COMPACT_ATOMS: atom_id res chain seq x y z
N MET A 1 6.05 -68.31 -24.75
CA MET A 1 5.36 -68.67 -23.49
C MET A 1 6.18 -68.14 -22.33
N ALA A 2 5.73 -67.04 -21.74
CA ALA A 2 6.08 -66.58 -20.39
C ALA A 2 4.96 -65.61 -19.96
N GLU A 3 4.37 -65.84 -18.79
CA GLU A 3 3.16 -65.21 -18.26
C GLU A 3 3.26 -63.68 -18.04
N PRO A 4 2.15 -62.93 -18.15
CA PRO A 4 2.08 -61.55 -17.69
C PRO A 4 1.85 -61.48 -16.18
N LYS A 5 2.73 -60.77 -15.48
CA LYS A 5 2.68 -60.55 -14.03
C LYS A 5 1.57 -59.53 -13.70
N HIS A 6 0.51 -59.99 -13.05
CA HIS A 6 -0.51 -59.14 -12.42
C HIS A 6 0.12 -58.26 -11.32
N ALA A 7 0.02 -56.94 -11.49
CA ALA A 7 0.14 -55.98 -10.39
C ALA A 7 -1.26 -55.38 -10.16
N GLY A 8 -1.74 -55.52 -8.93
CA GLY A 8 -3.10 -55.21 -8.50
C GLY A 8 -3.47 -53.71 -8.51
N PRO A 9 -4.72 -53.40 -8.11
CA PRO A 9 -5.32 -52.08 -8.30
C PRO A 9 -4.59 -51.02 -7.48
N ALA A 10 -4.32 -49.88 -8.11
CA ALA A 10 -3.78 -48.70 -7.47
C ALA A 10 -4.73 -48.25 -6.34
N LEU A 11 -4.33 -48.56 -5.11
CA LEU A 11 -4.89 -48.01 -3.89
C LEU A 11 -4.79 -46.48 -3.96
N VAL A 12 -5.96 -45.87 -4.08
CA VAL A 12 -6.22 -44.44 -3.86
C VAL A 12 -5.57 -44.04 -2.54
N GLY A 13 -4.46 -43.29 -2.64
CA GLY A 13 -3.85 -42.64 -1.49
C GLY A 13 -4.76 -41.54 -0.96
N PRO A 14 -4.78 -41.30 0.37
CA PRO A 14 -5.66 -40.34 1.00
C PRO A 14 -5.33 -38.91 0.55
N HIS A 15 -6.39 -38.19 0.15
CA HIS A 15 -6.45 -36.75 -0.12
C HIS A 15 -5.21 -35.94 0.28
N GLU A 16 -4.37 -35.58 -0.70
CA GLU A 16 -3.62 -34.33 -0.61
C GLU A 16 -4.65 -33.17 -0.65
N PRO A 17 -4.74 -32.34 0.39
CA PRO A 17 -5.54 -31.12 0.31
C PRO A 17 -4.88 -30.17 -0.71
N PRO A 18 -5.68 -29.36 -1.44
CA PRO A 18 -5.15 -28.48 -2.47
C PRO A 18 -4.12 -27.51 -1.88
N GLY A 19 -2.90 -27.55 -2.42
CA GLY A 19 -1.70 -26.81 -1.96
C GLY A 19 -1.78 -25.27 -2.00
N ASP A 20 -2.97 -24.70 -2.19
CA ASP A 20 -3.23 -23.27 -2.27
C ASP A 20 -3.83 -22.68 -0.97
N ALA A 21 -4.37 -23.51 -0.06
CA ALA A 21 -4.96 -23.05 1.20
C ALA A 21 -3.94 -22.39 2.17
N PRO A 22 -2.72 -22.91 2.41
CA PRO A 22 -1.81 -22.33 3.42
C PRO A 22 -1.17 -21.00 2.99
N ARG A 23 -1.25 -20.62 1.71
CA ARG A 23 -0.72 -19.32 1.21
C ARG A 23 -1.67 -18.16 1.48
N ALA A 24 -2.99 -18.38 1.48
CA ALA A 24 -3.97 -17.32 1.71
C ALA A 24 -3.89 -16.79 3.16
N ASP A 25 -3.68 -17.66 4.16
CA ASP A 25 -3.59 -17.27 5.57
C ASP A 25 -2.35 -16.41 5.88
N ILE A 26 -1.24 -16.65 5.18
CA ILE A 26 0.00 -15.87 5.33
C ILE A 26 -0.14 -14.48 4.68
N LEU A 27 -0.85 -14.39 3.54
CA LEU A 27 -1.04 -13.14 2.80
C LEU A 27 -1.87 -12.09 3.56
N PHE A 28 -2.65 -12.51 4.56
CA PHE A 28 -3.48 -11.60 5.37
C PHE A 28 -3.10 -11.60 6.86
N THR A 29 -1.96 -12.19 7.22
CA THR A 29 -1.49 -12.15 8.61
C THR A 29 -1.17 -10.70 9.00
N ALA A 30 -1.42 -10.39 10.27
CA ALA A 30 -1.26 -9.06 10.80
C ALA A 30 0.07 -8.34 10.49
N PRO A 31 1.24 -8.96 10.73
CA PRO A 31 2.52 -8.30 10.52
C PRO A 31 2.85 -8.12 9.03
N PHE A 32 2.45 -9.06 8.16
CA PHE A 32 2.68 -8.94 6.73
C PHE A 32 1.93 -7.75 6.13
N VAL A 33 0.64 -7.61 6.47
CA VAL A 33 -0.19 -6.48 6.03
C VAL A 33 0.38 -5.14 6.50
N VAL A 34 0.86 -5.06 7.74
CA VAL A 34 1.48 -3.85 8.29
C VAL A 34 2.75 -3.48 7.52
N ILE A 35 3.60 -4.45 7.17
CA ILE A 35 4.79 -4.19 6.36
C ILE A 35 4.42 -3.76 4.96
N GLN A 36 3.38 -4.37 4.36
CA GLN A 36 2.95 -4.02 3.02
C GLN A 36 2.33 -2.60 2.95
N THR A 37 1.56 -2.19 3.96
CA THR A 37 1.02 -0.84 4.05
C THR A 37 2.11 0.18 4.37
N ALA A 38 3.03 -0.12 5.29
CA ALA A 38 4.17 0.74 5.59
C ALA A 38 5.04 0.97 4.36
N THR A 39 5.45 -0.09 3.65
CA THR A 39 6.24 0.01 2.41
C THR A 39 5.51 0.82 1.34
N ALA A 40 4.20 0.61 1.16
CA ALA A 40 3.40 1.42 0.23
C ALA A 40 3.33 2.90 0.63
N ALA A 41 3.17 3.19 1.93
CA ALA A 41 3.20 4.56 2.46
C ALA A 41 4.58 5.21 2.27
N GLY A 42 5.68 4.45 2.41
CA GLY A 42 7.04 4.92 2.15
C GLY A 42 7.27 5.31 0.69
N TYR A 43 6.86 4.46 -0.26
CA TYR A 43 6.90 4.81 -1.69
C TYR A 43 5.99 6.00 -2.02
N GLY A 44 4.82 6.07 -1.39
CA GLY A 44 3.91 7.20 -1.50
C GLY A 44 4.53 8.50 -1.00
N LEU A 45 5.23 8.46 0.14
CA LEU A 45 5.91 9.61 0.73
C LEU A 45 7.01 10.14 -0.19
N TRP A 46 7.86 9.24 -0.73
CA TRP A 46 8.86 9.60 -1.73
C TRP A 46 8.26 10.16 -3.02
N MET A 47 7.12 9.62 -3.46
CA MET A 47 6.39 10.12 -4.63
C MET A 47 5.86 11.54 -4.42
N VAL A 48 5.16 11.80 -3.30
CA VAL A 48 4.62 13.15 -3.00
C VAL A 48 5.75 14.15 -2.79
N LEU A 49 6.83 13.76 -2.12
CA LEU A 49 8.02 14.59 -1.96
C LEU A 49 8.64 14.94 -3.33
N GLY A 50 8.84 13.94 -4.19
CA GLY A 50 9.38 14.15 -5.53
C GLY A 50 8.51 15.07 -6.40
N ILE A 51 7.18 14.92 -6.33
CA ILE A 51 6.23 15.81 -7.02
C ILE A 51 6.34 17.23 -6.47
N SER A 52 6.35 17.40 -5.15
CA SER A 52 6.44 18.71 -4.49
C SER A 52 7.72 19.45 -4.87
N LEU A 53 8.86 18.74 -4.89
CA LEU A 53 10.16 19.26 -5.33
C LEU A 53 10.14 19.62 -6.82
N THR A 54 9.58 18.77 -7.67
CA THR A 54 9.49 19.03 -9.12
C THR A 54 8.70 20.29 -9.41
N LEU A 55 7.60 20.50 -8.69
CA LEU A 55 6.74 21.68 -8.82
C LEU A 55 7.35 22.94 -8.19
N GLY A 56 8.42 22.82 -7.40
CA GLY A 56 9.02 23.96 -6.69
C GLY A 56 8.14 24.53 -5.58
N VAL A 57 7.23 23.71 -5.02
CA VAL A 57 6.28 24.14 -3.96
C VAL A 57 6.81 23.73 -2.57
N TYR A 58 7.87 22.93 -2.52
CA TYR A 58 8.42 22.43 -1.26
C TYR A 58 9.36 23.46 -0.62
N PRO A 59 9.18 23.76 0.68
CA PRO A 59 9.96 24.81 1.35
C PRO A 59 11.47 24.48 1.37
N ASP A 60 12.27 25.54 1.33
CA ASP A 60 13.73 25.47 1.23
C ASP A 60 14.36 25.03 2.55
N GLY A 61 15.15 23.95 2.50
CA GLY A 61 15.84 23.48 3.68
C GLY A 61 16.38 22.07 3.54
N ARG A 62 17.64 21.87 3.96
CA ARG A 62 18.27 20.55 3.98
C ARG A 62 17.55 19.59 4.92
N GLY A 63 17.17 20.04 6.11
CA GLY A 63 16.41 19.23 7.07
C GLY A 63 15.03 18.86 6.52
N GLU A 64 14.38 19.81 5.86
CA GLU A 64 13.03 19.65 5.34
C GLU A 64 12.91 18.56 4.28
N VAL A 65 13.93 18.39 3.44
CA VAL A 65 13.98 17.30 2.45
C VAL A 65 14.46 15.99 3.06
N LEU A 66 15.46 16.01 3.96
CA LEU A 66 16.07 14.79 4.50
C LEU A 66 15.14 14.04 5.47
N VAL A 67 14.33 14.74 6.27
CA VAL A 67 13.39 14.12 7.22
C VAL A 67 12.40 13.17 6.52
N PRO A 68 11.56 13.61 5.56
CA PRO A 68 10.63 12.71 4.86
C PRO A 68 11.35 11.65 4.03
N LEU A 69 12.54 11.96 3.49
CA LEU A 69 13.36 11.00 2.75
C LEU A 69 13.81 9.84 3.66
N SER A 70 14.24 10.15 4.89
CA SER A 70 14.67 9.16 5.90
C SER A 70 13.50 8.33 6.45
N ILE A 71 12.33 8.93 6.69
CA ILE A 71 11.13 8.18 7.10
C ILE A 71 10.70 7.23 5.99
N GLY A 72 10.69 7.69 4.74
CA GLY A 72 10.42 6.85 3.58
C GLY A 72 11.44 5.71 3.44
N LEU A 73 12.73 5.96 3.73
CA LEU A 73 13.76 4.92 3.75
C LEU A 73 13.44 3.81 4.73
N VAL A 74 13.07 4.17 5.96
CA VAL A 74 12.71 3.20 7.00
C VAL A 74 11.52 2.37 6.56
N PHE A 75 10.48 3.01 6.03
CA PHE A 75 9.26 2.34 5.58
C PHE A 75 9.49 1.40 4.39
N VAL A 76 10.21 1.86 3.36
CA VAL A 76 10.51 1.05 2.16
C VAL A 76 11.42 -0.12 2.52
N SER A 77 12.39 0.10 3.41
CA SER A 77 13.37 -0.93 3.80
C SER A 77 12.84 -1.92 4.83
N LEU A 78 11.73 -1.63 5.51
CA LEU A 78 11.13 -2.51 6.53
C LEU A 78 10.87 -3.92 5.98
N GLY A 79 10.36 -4.03 4.76
CA GLY A 79 10.11 -5.31 4.10
C GLY A 79 11.39 -6.07 3.76
N LEU A 80 12.41 -5.37 3.27
CA LEU A 80 13.71 -5.96 2.98
C LEU A 80 14.38 -6.48 4.27
N ILE A 81 14.40 -5.65 5.32
CA ILE A 81 14.95 -6.01 6.64
C ILE A 81 14.23 -7.23 7.20
N ALA A 82 12.89 -7.26 7.15
CA ALA A 82 12.10 -8.40 7.61
C ALA A 82 12.49 -9.71 6.91
N THR A 83 12.76 -9.65 5.60
CA THR A 83 13.16 -10.82 4.81
C THR A 83 14.61 -11.23 5.06
N CYS A 84 15.51 -10.28 5.28
CA CYS A 84 16.89 -10.55 5.72
C CYS A 84 16.93 -11.23 7.09
N LEU A 85 16.02 -10.84 8.00
CA LEU A 85 15.85 -11.45 9.33
C LEU A 85 15.12 -12.81 9.29
N ARG A 86 14.73 -13.30 8.11
CA ARG A 86 14.04 -14.59 7.91
C ARG A 86 12.74 -14.73 8.72
N LEU A 87 12.01 -13.63 8.88
CA LEU A 87 10.75 -13.65 9.63
C LEU A 87 9.70 -14.49 8.88
N ALA A 88 9.06 -15.42 9.60
CA ALA A 88 8.14 -16.40 9.01
C ALA A 88 6.96 -15.78 8.24
N PHE A 89 6.55 -14.57 8.62
CA PHE A 89 5.45 -13.83 7.97
C PHE A 89 5.89 -13.00 6.76
N ALA A 90 7.19 -12.81 6.53
CA ALA A 90 7.74 -12.07 5.40
C ALA A 90 8.86 -12.91 4.74
N PRO A 91 8.51 -14.04 4.11
CA PRO A 91 9.51 -14.91 3.52
C PRO A 91 10.24 -14.24 2.36
N ASP A 92 9.54 -13.47 1.52
CA ASP A 92 10.11 -12.86 0.31
C ASP A 92 9.72 -11.36 0.20
N TRP A 93 10.66 -10.51 -0.21
CA TRP A 93 10.45 -9.08 -0.50
C TRP A 93 10.29 -8.88 -2.00
N HIS A 94 9.11 -8.48 -2.47
CA HIS A 94 8.82 -8.36 -3.91
C HIS A 94 9.20 -9.62 -4.72
N GLY A 95 9.04 -10.81 -4.11
CA GLY A 95 9.40 -12.10 -4.69
C GLY A 95 10.90 -12.42 -4.66
N TRP A 96 11.74 -11.56 -4.10
CA TRP A 96 13.17 -11.80 -3.89
C TRP A 96 13.46 -12.17 -2.43
N ASN A 97 14.36 -13.15 -2.23
CA ASN A 97 14.81 -13.61 -0.93
C ASN A 97 16.35 -13.57 -0.85
N PRO A 98 16.93 -12.50 -0.31
CA PRO A 98 18.38 -12.39 -0.19
C PRO A 98 18.95 -13.45 0.76
N ALA A 99 18.20 -13.84 1.79
CA ALA A 99 18.64 -14.79 2.81
C ALA A 99 18.79 -16.24 2.28
N LYS A 100 18.11 -16.56 1.17
CA LYS A 100 18.21 -17.83 0.43
C LYS A 100 19.12 -17.76 -0.79
N ARG A 101 19.89 -16.67 -0.96
CA ARG A 101 20.77 -16.42 -2.14
C ARG A 101 20.05 -16.54 -3.48
N MET A 102 18.76 -16.20 -3.52
CA MET A 102 18.01 -16.19 -4.78
C MET A 102 18.42 -14.98 -5.62
N MET A 103 18.39 -15.14 -6.95
CA MET A 103 18.56 -14.01 -7.87
C MET A 103 17.45 -12.97 -7.66
N PRO A 104 17.77 -11.66 -7.76
CA PRO A 104 16.77 -10.62 -7.63
C PRO A 104 15.76 -10.72 -8.76
N THR A 105 14.48 -10.73 -8.38
CA THR A 105 13.37 -10.68 -9.34
C THR A 105 13.31 -9.30 -10.00
N ILE A 106 12.66 -9.20 -11.16
CA ILE A 106 12.43 -7.91 -11.83
C ILE A 106 11.69 -6.94 -10.88
N GLU A 107 10.74 -7.44 -10.09
CA GLU A 107 10.03 -6.63 -9.09
C GLU A 107 10.97 -6.07 -8.02
N GLY A 108 11.90 -6.91 -7.50
CA GLY A 108 12.92 -6.49 -6.55
C GLY A 108 13.91 -5.49 -7.15
N LEU A 109 14.34 -5.69 -8.41
CA LEU A 109 15.21 -4.75 -9.12
C LEU A 109 14.56 -3.38 -9.29
N VAL A 110 13.30 -3.35 -9.76
CA VAL A 110 12.53 -2.10 -9.90
C VAL A 110 12.37 -1.38 -8.56
N ALA A 111 12.13 -2.13 -7.47
CA ALA A 111 12.10 -1.58 -6.12
C ALA A 111 13.47 -0.99 -5.71
N MET A 112 14.57 -1.69 -5.98
CA MET A 112 15.93 -1.24 -5.66
C MET A 112 16.35 0.02 -6.44
N VAL A 113 15.87 0.20 -7.66
CA VAL A 113 16.19 1.38 -8.47
C VAL A 113 15.76 2.67 -7.78
N ASN A 114 14.72 2.67 -6.93
CA ASN A 114 14.27 3.86 -6.21
C ASN A 114 15.31 4.42 -5.22
N TYR A 115 16.23 3.60 -4.72
CA TYR A 115 17.27 4.06 -3.80
C TYR A 115 18.29 4.98 -4.49
N LEU A 116 18.49 4.86 -5.81
CA LEU A 116 19.41 5.73 -6.57
C LEU A 116 18.97 7.20 -6.58
N PRO A 117 17.76 7.56 -7.07
CA PRO A 117 17.31 8.95 -7.04
C PRO A 117 17.09 9.46 -5.60
N MET A 118 16.77 8.57 -4.66
CA MET A 118 16.72 8.90 -3.24
C MET A 118 18.08 9.35 -2.70
N LEU A 119 19.15 8.58 -2.95
CA LEU A 119 20.51 8.94 -2.54
C LEU A 119 21.01 10.19 -3.28
N ALA A 120 20.66 10.35 -4.55
CA ALA A 120 20.95 11.56 -5.31
C ALA A 120 20.31 12.80 -4.64
N LEU A 121 19.03 12.74 -4.28
CA LEU A 121 18.35 13.80 -3.54
C LEU A 121 18.99 14.07 -2.18
N ALA A 122 19.37 13.02 -1.44
CA ALA A 122 20.06 13.18 -0.17
C ALA A 122 21.40 13.93 -0.31
N GLY A 123 22.15 13.67 -1.39
CA GLY A 123 23.40 14.36 -1.69
C GLY A 123 23.22 15.78 -2.26
N LEU A 124 22.11 16.01 -2.98
CA LEU A 124 21.78 17.31 -3.59
C LEU A 124 21.08 18.28 -2.63
N ALA A 125 20.61 17.82 -1.47
CA ALA A 125 19.99 18.66 -0.43
C ALA A 125 21.02 19.65 0.16
N ARG A 126 21.29 20.74 -0.57
CA ARG A 126 22.26 21.80 -0.22
C ARG A 126 21.63 23.03 0.44
N GLY A 127 20.32 23.04 0.63
CA GLY A 127 19.59 24.14 1.30
C GLY A 127 18.66 24.90 0.37
N GLU A 128 18.98 24.99 -0.92
CA GLU A 128 18.12 25.62 -1.94
C GLU A 128 17.49 24.53 -2.84
N ASN A 129 16.16 24.49 -2.89
CA ASN A 129 15.41 23.52 -3.70
C ASN A 129 15.16 24.01 -5.14
N ASP A 130 15.49 25.27 -5.43
CA ASP A 130 15.40 25.86 -6.78
C ASP A 130 16.42 25.30 -7.77
N PHE A 131 17.40 24.55 -7.29
CA PHE A 131 18.39 23.92 -8.16
C PHE A 131 17.74 22.89 -9.08
N TRP A 132 17.92 23.08 -10.39
CA TRP A 132 17.30 22.25 -11.43
C TRP A 132 17.60 20.75 -11.27
N ALA A 133 18.78 20.39 -10.75
CA ALA A 133 19.13 18.98 -10.54
C ALA A 133 18.32 18.36 -9.40
N THR A 134 17.97 19.13 -8.36
CA THR A 134 17.11 18.68 -7.25
C THR A 134 15.69 18.42 -7.76
N ARG A 135 15.17 19.31 -8.62
CA ARG A 135 13.87 19.14 -9.29
C ARG A 135 13.85 17.92 -10.21
N LEU A 136 14.90 17.73 -11.01
CA LEU A 136 15.05 16.56 -11.89
C LEU A 136 15.16 15.26 -11.09
N ALA A 137 15.96 15.24 -10.02
CA ALA A 137 16.08 14.07 -9.15
C ALA A 137 14.75 13.77 -8.43
N GLY A 138 14.00 14.81 -8.04
CA GLY A 138 12.63 14.71 -7.53
C GLY A 138 11.67 14.08 -8.54
N ALA A 139 11.71 14.52 -9.80
CA ALA A 139 10.89 13.97 -10.88
C ALA A 139 11.22 12.50 -11.14
N ILE A 140 12.51 12.16 -11.18
CA ILE A 140 12.97 10.78 -11.34
C ILE A 140 12.50 9.92 -10.17
N LEU A 141 12.63 10.39 -8.92
CA LEU A 141 12.14 9.68 -7.74
C LEU A 141 10.62 9.42 -7.83
N ALA A 142 9.84 10.45 -8.19
CA ALA A 142 8.39 10.32 -8.35
C ALA A 142 8.01 9.30 -9.44
N LEU A 143 8.69 9.32 -10.58
CA LEU A 143 8.45 8.37 -11.68
C LEU A 143 8.85 6.95 -11.32
N CYS A 144 10.01 6.76 -10.67
CA CYS A 144 10.48 5.43 -10.25
C CYS A 144 9.55 4.81 -9.19
N THR A 145 9.10 5.62 -8.22
CA THR A 145 8.21 5.15 -7.15
C THR A 145 6.82 4.82 -7.71
N LEU A 146 6.29 5.63 -8.61
CA LEU A 146 5.07 5.33 -9.37
C LEU A 146 5.21 4.03 -10.16
N ALA A 147 6.31 3.88 -10.91
CA ALA A 147 6.57 2.66 -11.70
C ALA A 147 6.63 1.42 -10.80
N THR A 148 7.24 1.53 -9.62
CA THR A 148 7.30 0.44 -8.64
C THR A 148 5.92 0.09 -8.09
N LEU A 149 5.12 1.07 -7.71
CA LEU A 149 3.75 0.85 -7.23
C LEU A 149 2.87 0.18 -8.31
N VAL A 150 2.95 0.65 -9.56
CA VAL A 150 2.19 0.07 -10.68
C VAL A 150 2.68 -1.33 -11.02
N TYR A 151 3.99 -1.54 -11.12
CA TYR A 151 4.58 -2.82 -11.50
C TYR A 151 4.31 -3.90 -10.45
N THR A 152 4.51 -3.58 -9.17
CA THR A 152 4.25 -4.53 -8.07
C THR A 152 2.76 -4.82 -7.91
N ALA A 153 1.88 -3.83 -8.12
CA ALA A 153 0.43 -4.07 -8.11
C ALA A 153 -0.02 -4.96 -9.28
N ARG A 154 0.50 -4.73 -10.50
CA ARG A 154 0.21 -5.57 -11.66
C ARG A 154 0.77 -6.98 -11.49
N SER A 155 1.96 -7.13 -10.92
CA SER A 155 2.51 -8.45 -10.69
C SER A 155 1.72 -9.24 -9.65
N ALA A 156 1.28 -8.59 -8.56
CA ALA A 156 0.37 -9.18 -7.59
C ALA A 156 -1.01 -9.53 -8.20
N ALA A 157 -1.46 -8.77 -9.20
CA ALA A 157 -2.68 -9.06 -9.96
C ALA A 157 -2.54 -10.30 -10.85
N ARG A 158 -1.41 -10.47 -11.55
CA ARG A 158 -1.14 -11.63 -12.43
C ARG A 158 -1.15 -12.98 -11.70
N ARG A 159 -0.96 -12.98 -10.38
CA ARG A 159 -0.98 -14.20 -9.55
C ARG A 159 -2.40 -14.58 -9.07
N LEU A 160 -3.42 -13.80 -9.43
CA LEU A 160 -4.82 -14.08 -9.10
C LEU A 160 -5.55 -14.73 -10.29
N LEU A 161 -6.66 -15.42 -10.01
CA LEU A 161 -7.47 -16.10 -11.03
C LEU A 161 -7.99 -15.13 -12.13
N PRO A 162 -8.26 -15.61 -13.36
CA PRO A 162 -8.66 -14.76 -14.50
C PRO A 162 -9.93 -13.93 -14.27
N ALA A 163 -10.95 -14.50 -13.62
CA ALA A 163 -12.18 -13.78 -13.24
C ALA A 163 -11.90 -12.60 -12.27
N VAL A 164 -10.80 -12.70 -11.53
CA VAL A 164 -10.34 -11.70 -10.55
C VAL A 164 -9.37 -10.72 -11.20
N ALA A 165 -8.73 -11.08 -12.32
CA ALA A 165 -7.82 -10.22 -13.07
C ALA A 165 -8.53 -8.98 -13.64
N ALA A 166 -9.82 -9.09 -14.00
CA ALA A 166 -10.65 -7.95 -14.42
C ALA A 166 -10.86 -6.94 -13.28
N LEU A 167 -11.15 -7.42 -12.06
CA LEU A 167 -11.14 -6.58 -10.84
C LEU A 167 -9.75 -6.01 -10.54
N ALA A 168 -8.72 -6.77 -10.88
CA ALA A 168 -7.34 -6.42 -10.58
C ALA A 168 -6.78 -5.30 -11.47
N ASN A 169 -7.44 -4.96 -12.58
CA ASN A 169 -7.10 -3.77 -13.38
C ASN A 169 -7.35 -2.44 -12.62
N ALA A 170 -8.26 -2.43 -11.64
CA ALA A 170 -8.46 -1.30 -10.72
C ALA A 170 -7.44 -1.30 -9.55
N ARG A 171 -6.74 -2.41 -9.32
CA ARG A 171 -5.80 -2.61 -8.21
C ARG A 171 -4.53 -1.75 -8.26
N PRO A 172 -3.88 -1.50 -9.42
CA PRO A 172 -2.75 -0.58 -9.46
C PRO A 172 -3.18 0.83 -9.11
N LEU A 173 -4.33 1.29 -9.63
CA LEU A 173 -4.85 2.63 -9.37
C LEU A 173 -5.23 2.79 -7.90
N GLY A 174 -5.90 1.79 -7.30
CA GLY A 174 -6.19 1.80 -5.86
C GLY A 174 -4.93 1.86 -5.00
N ARG A 175 -3.91 1.06 -5.33
CA ARG A 175 -2.64 1.04 -4.59
C ARG A 175 -1.85 2.35 -4.73
N THR A 176 -1.85 2.96 -5.91
CA THR A 176 -1.15 4.22 -6.15
C THR A 176 -1.86 5.38 -5.45
N VAL A 177 -3.19 5.45 -5.53
CA VAL A 177 -3.97 6.51 -4.87
C VAL A 177 -3.91 6.36 -3.35
N SER A 178 -3.99 5.13 -2.83
CA SER A 178 -3.86 4.88 -1.39
C SER A 178 -2.46 5.22 -0.87
N ALA A 179 -1.41 4.90 -1.65
CA ALA A 179 -0.04 5.25 -1.32
C ALA A 179 0.18 6.77 -1.38
N LEU A 180 -0.35 7.46 -2.39
CA LEU A 180 -0.28 8.92 -2.52
C LEU A 180 -0.95 9.61 -1.32
N PHE A 181 -2.13 9.13 -0.91
CA PHE A 181 -2.84 9.67 0.25
C PHE A 181 -2.07 9.44 1.55
N ALA A 182 -1.68 8.20 1.84
CA ALA A 182 -0.93 7.87 3.06
C ALA A 182 0.41 8.60 3.10
N GLY A 183 1.16 8.60 2.00
CA GLY A 183 2.42 9.33 1.86
C GLY A 183 2.26 10.83 2.04
N GLY A 184 1.18 11.40 1.52
CA GLY A 184 0.83 12.80 1.72
C GLY A 184 0.54 13.17 3.17
N LEU A 185 -0.14 12.29 3.92
CA LEU A 185 -0.37 12.48 5.36
C LEU A 185 0.92 12.37 6.17
N TRP A 186 1.82 11.46 5.79
CA TRP A 186 3.16 11.38 6.40
C TRP A 186 4.00 12.61 6.07
N LEU A 187 3.92 13.14 4.85
CA LEU A 187 4.58 14.38 4.48
C LEU A 187 4.01 15.56 5.29
N TRP A 188 2.69 15.61 5.47
CA TRP A 188 2.05 16.60 6.33
C TRP A 188 2.57 16.53 7.77
N LEU A 189 2.71 15.34 8.34
CA LEU A 189 3.33 15.16 9.66
C LEU A 189 4.77 15.68 9.68
N CYS A 190 5.57 15.40 8.66
CA CYS A 190 6.94 15.91 8.56
C CYS A 190 6.97 17.45 8.55
N ILE A 191 6.09 18.08 7.77
CA ILE A 191 5.96 19.54 7.72
C ILE A 191 5.51 20.08 9.08
N ALA A 192 4.51 19.46 9.70
CA ALA A 192 3.95 19.87 10.99
C ALA A 192 4.95 19.79 12.15
N LEU A 193 5.90 18.86 12.09
CA LEU A 193 6.98 18.73 13.09
C LEU A 193 8.11 19.76 12.88
N GLN A 194 8.20 20.36 11.70
CA GLN A 194 9.28 21.28 11.33
C GLN A 194 8.81 22.75 11.32
N SER A 195 7.51 23.00 11.16
CA SER A 195 6.94 24.35 11.16
C SER A 195 6.76 24.89 12.59
N GLU A 196 7.58 25.87 13.00
CA GLU A 196 7.40 26.60 14.28
C GLU A 196 6.46 27.81 14.16
N THR A 197 6.18 28.30 12.94
CA THR A 197 5.38 29.51 12.70
C THR A 197 4.05 29.21 12.01
N ALA A 198 3.04 30.00 12.39
CA ALA A 198 1.63 29.83 12.05
C ALA A 198 1.40 29.71 10.53
N ILE A 199 0.63 28.69 10.12
CA ILE A 199 0.27 28.46 8.72
C ILE A 199 -0.97 29.31 8.38
N ASP A 200 -0.80 30.11 7.33
CA ASP A 200 -1.76 30.93 6.58
C ASP A 200 -2.87 30.07 5.86
N PRO A 201 -3.85 30.64 5.11
CA PRO A 201 -5.07 29.97 4.56
C PRO A 201 -4.87 28.60 3.88
N PRO A 202 -5.95 27.82 3.58
CA PRO A 202 -5.85 26.44 3.10
C PRO A 202 -4.85 26.31 1.95
N THR A 203 -3.70 25.76 2.29
CA THR A 203 -2.57 25.65 1.39
C THR A 203 -2.94 24.67 0.27
N PRO A 204 -2.57 24.94 -0.99
CA PRO A 204 -3.03 24.18 -2.17
C PRO A 204 -2.73 22.68 -2.07
N TRP A 205 -1.71 22.28 -1.30
CA TRP A 205 -1.41 20.88 -1.04
C TRP A 205 -2.48 20.16 -0.19
N ARG A 206 -3.16 20.84 0.76
CA ARG A 206 -4.26 20.25 1.54
C ARG A 206 -5.47 19.91 0.66
N LEU A 207 -5.82 20.84 -0.23
CA LEU A 207 -6.86 20.61 -1.23
C LEU A 207 -6.48 19.46 -2.16
N GLY A 208 -5.21 19.38 -2.56
CA GLY A 208 -4.66 18.24 -3.29
C GLY A 208 -4.88 16.92 -2.54
N LEU A 209 -4.56 16.84 -1.24
CA LEU A 209 -4.79 15.63 -0.46
C LEU A 209 -6.28 15.28 -0.32
N LEU A 210 -7.16 16.26 -0.14
CA LEU A 210 -8.60 16.02 -0.11
C LEU A 210 -9.13 15.49 -1.45
N ALA A 211 -8.62 16.00 -2.58
CA ALA A 211 -8.97 15.48 -3.90
C ALA A 211 -8.48 14.03 -4.08
N VAL A 212 -7.27 13.71 -3.60
CA VAL A 212 -6.74 12.35 -3.59
C VAL A 212 -7.57 11.43 -2.68
N ALA A 213 -8.01 11.93 -1.52
CA ALA A 213 -8.89 11.20 -0.60
C ALA A 213 -10.25 10.87 -1.23
N LEU A 214 -10.81 11.82 -1.98
CA LEU A 214 -12.04 11.61 -2.74
C LEU A 214 -11.83 10.54 -3.82
N ALA A 215 -10.74 10.62 -4.58
CA ALA A 215 -10.38 9.60 -5.56
C ALA A 215 -10.22 8.21 -4.90
N LEU A 216 -9.62 8.15 -3.71
CA LEU A 216 -9.47 6.91 -2.95
C LEU A 216 -10.84 6.31 -2.60
N GLY A 217 -11.76 7.12 -2.07
CA GLY A 217 -13.12 6.68 -1.75
C GLY A 217 -13.89 6.17 -2.97
N ILE A 218 -13.71 6.81 -4.14
CA ILE A 218 -14.30 6.34 -5.40
C ILE A 218 -13.74 4.97 -5.79
N VAL A 219 -12.41 4.80 -5.74
CA VAL A 219 -11.74 3.57 -6.15
C VAL A 219 -12.08 2.41 -5.20
N GLU A 220 -12.11 2.65 -3.90
CA GLU A 220 -12.57 1.67 -2.91
C GLU A 220 -14.03 1.31 -3.13
N GLY A 221 -14.88 2.31 -3.40
CA GLY A 221 -16.29 2.10 -3.74
C GLY A 221 -16.47 1.21 -4.97
N MET A 222 -15.70 1.46 -6.03
CA MET A 222 -15.69 0.63 -7.25
C MET A 222 -15.22 -0.80 -6.95
N ARG A 223 -14.17 -0.96 -6.16
CA ARG A 223 -13.63 -2.28 -5.77
C ARG A 223 -14.64 -3.13 -5.02
N TRP A 224 -15.35 -2.54 -4.07
CA TRP A 224 -16.38 -3.24 -3.31
C TRP A 224 -17.64 -3.53 -4.14
N ARG A 225 -18.04 -2.64 -5.06
CA ARG A 225 -19.14 -2.93 -5.99
C ARG A 225 -18.81 -4.10 -6.90
N ALA A 226 -17.60 -4.14 -7.42
CA ALA A 226 -17.14 -5.20 -8.30
C ALA A 226 -17.07 -6.56 -7.56
N LEU A 227 -16.67 -6.57 -6.28
CA LEU A 227 -16.75 -7.77 -5.44
C LEU A 227 -18.20 -8.24 -5.23
N ARG A 228 -19.15 -7.31 -5.08
CA ARG A 228 -20.57 -7.62 -4.94
C ARG A 228 -21.15 -8.25 -6.22
N GLN A 229 -20.79 -7.70 -7.38
CA GLN A 229 -21.19 -8.27 -8.68
C GLN A 229 -20.70 -9.70 -8.86
N LEU A 230 -19.44 -9.98 -8.48
CA LEU A 230 -18.91 -11.35 -8.49
C LEU A 230 -19.65 -12.29 -7.53
N ALA A 231 -20.10 -11.78 -6.37
CA ALA A 231 -20.89 -12.57 -5.43
C ALA A 231 -22.28 -12.90 -5.99
N GLU A 232 -22.88 -11.97 -6.75
CA GLU A 232 -24.15 -12.15 -7.46
C GLU A 232 -24.02 -13.18 -8.59
N GLU A 233 -22.97 -13.11 -9.41
CA GLU A 233 -22.70 -14.07 -10.48
C GLU A 233 -22.52 -15.51 -9.97
N ARG A 234 -22.01 -15.69 -8.75
CA ARG A 234 -21.84 -17.01 -8.12
C ARG A 234 -23.04 -17.48 -7.30
N GLY A 235 -24.12 -16.70 -7.23
CA GLY A 235 -25.30 -17.05 -6.43
C GLY A 235 -25.09 -17.01 -4.91
N VAL A 236 -24.03 -16.35 -4.43
CA VAL A 236 -23.69 -16.22 -2.99
C VAL A 236 -24.03 -14.82 -2.45
N ALA A 237 -24.84 -14.06 -3.20
CA ALA A 237 -25.20 -12.68 -2.88
C ALA A 237 -25.85 -12.52 -1.50
N GLU A 238 -26.65 -13.49 -1.07
CA GLU A 238 -27.38 -13.44 0.20
C GLU A 238 -26.45 -13.24 1.41
N ARG A 239 -25.19 -13.74 1.36
CA ARG A 239 -24.23 -13.52 2.46
C ARG A 239 -23.75 -12.07 2.59
N PHE A 240 -23.87 -11.29 1.51
CA PHE A 240 -23.51 -9.86 1.49
C PHE A 240 -24.72 -8.94 1.69
N THR A 241 -25.95 -9.45 1.56
CA THR A 241 -27.18 -8.64 1.58
C THR A 241 -28.10 -8.93 2.75
N THR A 242 -28.07 -10.14 3.30
CA THR A 242 -29.08 -10.62 4.26
C THR A 242 -28.44 -11.31 5.48
N GLY A 243 -28.88 -10.93 6.69
CA GLY A 243 -28.44 -11.52 7.97
C GLY A 243 -27.37 -10.74 8.76
N GLY A 244 -27.04 -11.25 9.96
CA GLY A 244 -26.10 -10.59 10.89
C GLY A 244 -24.65 -10.51 10.39
N GLY A 245 -24.25 -11.40 9.49
CA GLY A 245 -22.93 -11.36 8.82
C GLY A 245 -22.78 -10.16 7.89
N ALA A 246 -23.81 -9.84 7.10
CA ALA A 246 -23.84 -8.68 6.21
C ALA A 246 -23.80 -7.36 7.00
N ALA A 247 -24.55 -7.27 8.11
CA ALA A 247 -24.51 -6.12 9.01
C ALA A 247 -23.12 -5.89 9.62
N ARG A 248 -22.45 -6.96 10.07
CA ARG A 248 -21.09 -6.89 10.61
C ARG A 248 -20.06 -6.45 9.55
N LEU A 249 -20.22 -6.90 8.31
CA LEU A 249 -19.40 -6.47 7.18
C LEU A 249 -19.62 -4.99 6.85
N LEU A 250 -20.86 -4.51 6.84
CA LEU A 250 -21.19 -3.10 6.63
C LEU A 250 -20.60 -2.21 7.72
N ILE A 251 -20.81 -2.56 8.99
CA ILE A 251 -20.24 -1.83 10.14
C ILE A 251 -18.71 -1.81 10.05
N GLY A 252 -18.10 -2.97 9.73
CA GLY A 252 -16.65 -3.06 9.54
C GLY A 252 -16.16 -2.17 8.40
N ARG A 253 -16.86 -2.13 7.27
CA ARG A 253 -16.51 -1.28 6.12
C ARG A 253 -16.62 0.21 6.46
N VAL A 254 -17.71 0.62 7.11
CA VAL A 254 -17.90 2.01 7.53
C VAL A 254 -16.81 2.41 8.52
N GLY A 255 -16.54 1.59 9.53
CA GLY A 255 -15.48 1.86 10.51
C GLY A 255 -14.10 1.99 9.84
N VAL A 256 -13.80 1.12 8.88
CA VAL A 256 -12.54 1.19 8.12
C VAL A 256 -12.47 2.41 7.20
N ALA A 257 -13.55 2.78 6.52
CA ALA A 257 -13.59 3.99 5.69
C ALA A 257 -13.44 5.27 6.52
N VAL A 258 -14.07 5.31 7.71
CA VAL A 258 -13.90 6.40 8.67
C VAL A 258 -12.45 6.47 9.14
N LEU A 259 -11.81 5.35 9.45
CA LEU A 259 -10.43 5.35 9.93
C LEU A 259 -9.41 5.68 8.82
N SER A 260 -9.62 5.15 7.61
CA SER A 260 -8.69 5.30 6.48
C SER A 260 -8.76 6.65 5.78
N VAL A 261 -9.96 7.22 5.63
CA VAL A 261 -10.24 8.42 4.83
C VAL A 261 -10.98 9.48 5.64
N GLY A 262 -12.07 9.10 6.33
CA GLY A 262 -12.96 10.07 6.98
C GLY A 262 -12.27 10.92 8.05
N LEU A 263 -11.59 10.28 9.00
CA LEU A 263 -10.90 10.93 10.09
C LEU A 263 -9.69 11.76 9.61
N PRO A 264 -8.82 11.25 8.71
CA PRO A 264 -7.80 12.09 8.08
C PRO A 264 -8.35 13.33 7.37
N CYS A 265 -9.44 13.19 6.61
CA CYS A 265 -10.09 14.32 5.94
C CYS A 265 -10.65 15.34 6.93
N LEU A 266 -11.31 14.88 8.01
CA LEU A 266 -11.81 15.76 9.06
C LEU A 266 -10.67 16.54 9.73
N LEU A 267 -9.52 15.90 9.96
CA LEU A 267 -8.33 16.56 10.53
C LEU A 267 -7.65 17.54 9.55
N LEU A 268 -7.70 17.27 8.25
CA LEU A 268 -7.23 18.21 7.23
C LEU A 268 -8.14 19.45 7.14
N VAL A 269 -9.46 19.27 7.28
CA VAL A 269 -10.47 20.35 7.23
C VAL A 269 -10.58 21.12 8.54
N SER A 270 -10.23 20.54 9.69
CA SER A 270 -10.35 21.22 10.99
C SER A 270 -9.29 22.31 11.23
N HIS A 271 -8.34 22.49 10.32
CA HIS A 271 -7.27 23.50 10.39
C HIS A 271 -6.61 23.60 11.77
N PRO A 272 -6.10 22.48 12.34
CA PRO A 272 -5.46 22.53 13.65
C PRO A 272 -4.23 23.45 13.58
N ALA A 273 -4.20 24.48 14.42
CA ALA A 273 -3.14 25.48 14.46
C ALA A 273 -2.27 25.35 15.71
N GLY A 274 -1.01 25.81 15.60
CA GLY A 274 -0.06 25.81 16.72
C GLY A 274 0.28 24.40 17.22
N ARG A 275 0.31 24.22 18.55
CA ARG A 275 0.73 22.97 19.22
C ARG A 275 -0.10 21.73 18.86
N LEU A 276 -1.30 21.91 18.30
CA LEU A 276 -2.20 20.81 17.93
C LEU A 276 -1.97 20.28 16.49
N LEU A 277 -1.15 20.96 15.68
CA LEU A 277 -0.90 20.59 14.29
C LEU A 277 -0.18 19.24 14.17
N ALA A 278 0.95 19.08 14.87
CA ALA A 278 1.73 17.85 14.88
C ALA A 278 0.95 16.61 15.39
N PRO A 279 0.24 16.66 16.54
CA PRO A 279 -0.54 15.52 17.00
C PRO A 279 -1.71 15.21 16.06
N ALA A 280 -2.36 16.21 15.45
CA ALA A 280 -3.42 15.98 14.48
C ALA A 280 -2.88 15.30 13.21
N ALA A 281 -1.76 15.78 12.65
CA ALA A 281 -1.13 15.17 11.49
C ALA A 281 -0.68 13.72 11.79
N GLY A 282 -0.15 13.47 12.99
CA GLY A 282 0.25 12.14 13.43
C GLY A 282 -0.95 11.20 13.56
N LEU A 283 -2.04 11.68 14.15
CA LEU A 283 -3.27 10.90 14.31
C LEU A 283 -3.92 10.61 12.94
N ALA A 284 -3.89 11.57 12.00
CA ALA A 284 -4.33 11.36 10.62
C ALA A 284 -3.50 10.30 9.89
N ALA A 285 -2.17 10.38 9.95
CA ALA A 285 -1.28 9.40 9.32
C ALA A 285 -1.46 7.99 9.92
N LEU A 286 -1.51 7.89 11.25
CA LEU A 286 -1.68 6.60 11.94
C LEU A 286 -3.06 5.99 11.70
N SER A 287 -4.13 6.78 11.79
CA SER A 287 -5.48 6.30 11.46
C SER A 287 -5.55 5.81 10.02
N CYS A 288 -4.99 6.54 9.06
CA CYS A 288 -4.94 6.10 7.67
C CYS A 288 -4.27 4.73 7.52
N VAL A 289 -3.07 4.54 8.11
CA VAL A 289 -2.32 3.28 8.05
C VAL A 289 -3.11 2.13 8.70
N ILE A 290 -3.69 2.36 9.88
CA ILE A 290 -4.50 1.34 10.58
C ILE A 290 -5.73 0.98 9.75
N GLY A 291 -6.42 1.99 9.19
CA GLY A 291 -7.57 1.82 8.30
C GLY A 291 -7.21 0.97 7.08
N GLN A 292 -6.14 1.32 6.38
CA GLN A 292 -5.67 0.54 5.21
C GLN A 292 -5.30 -0.91 5.58
N CYS A 293 -4.68 -1.13 6.75
CA CYS A 293 -4.39 -2.49 7.23
C CYS A 293 -5.67 -3.30 7.47
N LEU A 294 -6.64 -2.70 8.15
CA LEU A 294 -7.92 -3.35 8.42
C LEU A 294 -8.71 -3.60 7.13
N GLU A 295 -8.66 -2.67 6.17
CA GLU A 295 -9.32 -2.83 4.88
C GLU A 295 -8.75 -4.00 4.08
N GLN A 296 -7.41 -4.12 4.02
CA GLN A 296 -6.76 -5.23 3.34
C GLN A 296 -7.14 -6.57 3.94
N ARG A 297 -7.27 -6.66 5.28
CA ARG A 297 -7.72 -7.88 5.97
C ARG A 297 -9.19 -8.18 5.73
N LEU A 298 -10.07 -7.18 5.84
CA LEU A 298 -11.51 -7.35 5.61
C LEU A 298 -11.76 -7.81 4.18
N TYR A 299 -11.11 -7.18 3.21
CA TYR A 299 -11.20 -7.54 1.80
C TYR A 299 -10.67 -8.95 1.56
N GLY A 300 -9.53 -9.32 2.16
CA GLY A 300 -8.96 -10.66 2.08
C GLY A 300 -9.88 -11.75 2.60
N ARG A 301 -10.50 -11.53 3.77
CA ARG A 301 -11.48 -12.46 4.36
C ARG A 301 -12.72 -12.63 3.50
N ALA A 302 -13.30 -11.52 3.02
CA ALA A 302 -14.47 -11.56 2.16
C ALA A 302 -14.17 -12.30 0.84
N TYR A 303 -12.97 -12.11 0.30
CA TYR A 303 -12.51 -12.83 -0.89
C TYR A 303 -12.31 -14.33 -0.64
N ALA A 304 -11.63 -14.71 0.46
CA ALA A 304 -11.42 -16.12 0.80
C ALA A 304 -12.77 -16.88 0.96
N GLN A 305 -13.75 -16.23 1.59
CA GLN A 305 -15.11 -16.77 1.73
C GLN A 305 -15.84 -16.94 0.38
N LEU A 306 -15.54 -16.10 -0.60
CA LEU A 306 -16.11 -16.19 -1.96
C LEU A 306 -15.46 -17.27 -2.82
N VAL A 307 -14.21 -17.62 -2.55
CA VAL A 307 -13.49 -18.68 -3.29
C VAL A 307 -13.76 -20.07 -2.69
N ALA A 308 -14.01 -20.15 -1.39
CA ALA A 308 -14.36 -21.40 -0.71
C ALA A 308 -15.84 -21.82 -0.87
N ALA A 309 -16.67 -20.96 -1.45
CA ALA A 309 -18.09 -21.21 -1.73
C ALA A 309 -18.27 -21.66 -3.17
#